data_AF-A0A9W5Y098-F1
#
_entry.id   AF-A0A9W5Y098-F1
#
_cell.length_a   1.000
_cell.length_b   1.000
_cell.length_c   1.000
_cell.angle_alpha   90.00
_cell.angle_beta   90.00
_cell.angle_gamma   90.00
#
_symmetry.space_group_name_H-M   'P 1'
#
loop_
_entity.id
_entity.type
_entity.pdbx_description
1 polymer ?
#
loop_
_entity_poly.entity_id
_entity_poly.type
_entity_poly.pdbx_seq_one_letter_code
_entity_poly.pdbx_strand_id
1 'polypeptide(L)'
;MKKDEFMREMERNLDKVSEAERKEILYDYEEHFRIAMENGKTDEVICMELGNPKEIAHSYIPNYKNENKFILNKKEVMKSAPVYNSNSRLLKPSGVFMVAAGIIIMLFTIHFIFLGNRSSVKNASVNPIKISEKNIDKSGIHGDGINIDKDGISMPGLNINDDGISAEDVNIDSNGISGPDFKIDDKGISTPDMKINDDGIQAPGIKIDDNGISMPGIKIDDNGISMPGIKIDKDGVKIN
;
A
#
# COMPACT_ATOMS: atom_id res chain seq x y z
N MET A 1 7.11 7.62 -8.10
CA MET A 1 8.19 7.60 -9.10
C MET A 1 8.73 6.18 -9.16
N LYS A 2 8.97 5.64 -10.35
CA LYS A 2 9.60 4.31 -10.54
C LYS A 2 11.12 4.44 -10.67
N LYS A 3 11.89 3.36 -10.46
CA LYS A 3 13.36 3.38 -10.57
C LYS A 3 13.82 4.02 -11.88
N ASP A 4 13.27 3.57 -13.01
CA ASP A 4 13.69 4.06 -14.33
C ASP A 4 13.41 5.56 -14.50
N GLU A 5 12.35 6.07 -13.87
CA GLU A 5 12.01 7.49 -13.90
C GLU A 5 13.00 8.31 -13.08
N PHE A 6 13.34 7.84 -11.88
CA PHE A 6 14.36 8.43 -11.02
C PHE A 6 15.73 8.48 -11.70
N MET A 7 16.16 7.36 -12.30
CA MET A 7 17.45 7.26 -12.97
C MET A 7 17.55 8.17 -14.19
N ARG A 8 16.48 8.26 -14.99
CA ARG A 8 16.42 9.22 -16.11
C ARG A 8 16.48 10.67 -15.65
N GLU A 9 15.81 11.00 -14.55
CA GLU A 9 15.84 12.36 -14.02
C GLU A 9 17.22 12.72 -13.44
N MET A 10 17.87 11.79 -12.74
CA MET A 10 19.26 11.92 -12.30
C MET A 10 20.20 12.17 -13.49
N GLU A 11 20.15 11.31 -14.51
CA GLU A 11 21.04 11.42 -15.68
C GLU A 11 20.86 12.76 -16.41
N ARG A 12 19.62 13.22 -16.58
CA ARG A 12 19.30 14.50 -17.21
C ARG A 12 19.86 15.71 -16.46
N ASN A 13 19.85 15.66 -15.12
CA ASN A 13 20.32 16.76 -14.29
C ASN A 13 21.83 16.68 -13.94
N LEU A 14 22.50 15.59 -14.36
CA LEU A 14 23.96 15.42 -14.30
C LEU A 14 24.64 15.77 -15.65
N ASP A 15 23.97 16.55 -16.50
CA ASP A 15 24.48 16.95 -17.83
C ASP A 15 25.81 17.71 -17.77
N LYS A 16 25.99 18.52 -16.71
CA LYS A 16 27.19 19.31 -16.44
C LYS A 16 28.30 18.53 -15.72
N VAL A 17 28.04 17.29 -15.32
CA VAL A 17 29.04 16.39 -14.73
C VAL A 17 29.74 15.62 -15.84
N SER A 18 31.04 15.37 -15.67
CA SER A 18 31.83 14.63 -16.67
C SER A 18 31.22 13.24 -16.92
N GLU A 19 31.34 12.69 -18.12
CA GLU A 19 30.70 11.41 -18.44
C GLU A 19 31.19 10.27 -17.53
N ALA A 20 32.48 10.25 -17.19
CA ALA A 20 33.06 9.25 -16.30
C ALA A 20 32.45 9.34 -14.89
N GLU A 21 32.39 10.55 -14.32
CA GLU A 21 31.85 10.80 -13.00
C GLU A 21 30.33 10.60 -12.95
N ARG A 22 29.61 11.00 -14.00
CA ARG A 22 28.16 10.72 -14.12
C ARG A 22 27.88 9.23 -14.12
N LYS A 23 28.69 8.42 -14.82
CA LYS A 23 28.55 6.96 -14.84
C LYS A 23 28.79 6.35 -13.47
N GLU A 24 29.81 6.81 -12.75
CA GLU A 24 30.07 6.36 -11.37
C GLU A 24 28.90 6.71 -10.43
N ILE A 25 28.40 7.95 -10.50
CA ILE A 25 27.25 8.38 -9.69
C ILE A 25 26.01 7.52 -9.98
N LEU A 26 25.67 7.33 -11.26
CA LEU A 26 24.49 6.53 -11.64
C LEU A 26 24.65 5.07 -11.22
N TYR A 27 25.86 4.51 -11.31
CA TYR A 27 26.14 3.14 -10.85
C TYR A 27 25.88 2.97 -9.35
N ASP A 28 26.30 3.93 -8.52
CA ASP A 28 26.07 3.88 -7.07
C ASP A 28 24.57 3.86 -6.72
N TYR A 29 23.76 4.69 -7.39
CA TYR A 29 22.31 4.67 -7.19
C TYR A 29 21.67 3.40 -7.73
N GLU A 30 22.13 2.88 -8.87
CA GLU A 30 21.64 1.62 -9.41
C GLU A 30 21.88 0.45 -8.45
N GLU A 31 23.06 0.40 -7.85
CA GLU A 31 23.42 -0.58 -6.84
C GLU A 31 22.59 -0.40 -5.55
N HIS A 32 22.30 0.84 -5.17
CA HIS A 32 21.39 1.14 -4.05
C HIS A 32 19.98 0.58 -4.28
N PHE A 33 19.42 0.80 -5.47
CA PHE A 33 18.12 0.21 -5.85
C PHE A 33 18.19 -1.31 -5.83
N ARG A 34 19.25 -1.93 -6.36
CA ARG A 34 19.42 -3.40 -6.38
C ARG A 34 19.38 -3.98 -4.97
N ILE A 35 20.21 -3.47 -4.07
CA ILE A 35 20.30 -3.95 -2.68
C ILE A 35 18.98 -3.72 -1.94
N ALA A 36 18.31 -2.59 -2.14
CA ALA A 36 17.05 -2.29 -1.47
C ALA A 36 15.90 -3.19 -1.95
N MET A 37 15.85 -3.51 -3.25
CA MET A 37 14.90 -4.47 -3.81
C MET A 37 15.16 -5.90 -3.32
N GLU A 38 16.43 -6.31 -3.18
CA GLU A 38 16.78 -7.61 -2.57
C GLU A 38 16.30 -7.73 -1.12
N ASN A 39 16.17 -6.61 -0.41
CA ASN A 39 15.60 -6.54 0.93
C ASN A 39 14.06 -6.36 0.95
N GLY A 40 13.39 -6.51 -0.20
CA GLY A 40 11.93 -6.48 -0.31
C GLY A 40 11.30 -5.08 -0.38
N LYS A 41 12.08 -4.01 -0.59
CA LYS A 41 11.52 -2.67 -0.81
C LYS A 41 11.06 -2.48 -2.25
N THR A 42 9.98 -1.72 -2.43
CA THR A 42 9.50 -1.34 -3.76
C THR A 42 10.19 -0.06 -4.25
N ASP A 43 10.21 0.16 -5.57
CA ASP A 43 10.72 1.37 -6.21
C ASP A 43 10.20 2.66 -5.56
N GLU A 44 8.90 2.71 -5.24
CA GLU A 44 8.26 3.89 -4.66
C GLU A 44 8.83 4.25 -3.30
N VAL A 45 9.06 3.24 -2.46
CA VAL A 45 9.64 3.42 -1.12
C VAL A 45 11.08 3.88 -1.25
N ILE A 46 11.86 3.28 -2.16
CA ILE A 46 13.26 3.66 -2.38
C ILE A 46 13.35 5.10 -2.90
N CYS A 47 12.52 5.48 -3.88
CA CYS A 47 12.50 6.86 -4.39
C CYS A 47 12.09 7.86 -3.29
N MET A 48 11.14 7.50 -2.43
CA MET A 48 10.72 8.33 -1.30
C MET A 48 11.85 8.52 -0.28
N GLU A 49 12.63 7.47 0.02
CA GLU A 49 13.79 7.53 0.92
C GLU A 49 14.96 8.32 0.34
N LEU A 50 15.21 8.18 -0.97
CA LEU A 50 16.27 8.92 -1.67
C LEU A 50 15.92 10.41 -1.84
N GLY A 51 14.64 10.74 -2.00
CA GLY A 51 14.17 12.11 -2.17
C GLY A 51 14.16 12.56 -3.64
N ASN A 52 14.34 13.86 -3.88
CA ASN A 52 14.18 14.43 -5.21
C ASN A 52 15.46 14.24 -6.07
N PRO A 53 15.43 13.45 -7.16
CA PRO A 53 16.61 13.19 -8.00
C PRO A 53 17.20 14.47 -8.59
N LYS A 54 16.38 15.47 -8.88
CA LYS A 54 16.86 16.78 -9.35
C LYS A 54 17.73 17.46 -8.31
N GLU A 55 17.31 17.52 -7.05
CA GLU A 55 18.08 18.15 -5.97
C GLU A 55 19.39 17.41 -5.69
N ILE A 56 19.33 16.07 -5.76
CA ILE A 56 20.49 15.20 -5.58
C ILE A 56 21.51 15.43 -6.70
N ALA A 57 21.11 15.37 -7.97
CA ALA A 57 22.00 15.60 -9.11
C ALA A 57 22.72 16.97 -9.03
N HIS A 58 21.97 17.99 -8.62
CA HIS A 58 22.53 19.33 -8.44
C HIS A 58 23.55 19.46 -7.30
N SER A 59 23.56 18.54 -6.33
CA SER A 59 24.60 18.51 -5.29
C SER A 59 25.99 18.14 -5.84
N TYR A 60 26.03 17.44 -6.98
CA TYR A 60 27.26 17.05 -7.67
C TYR A 60 27.79 18.13 -8.62
N ILE A 61 27.03 19.21 -8.86
CA ILE A 61 27.47 20.32 -9.71
C ILE A 61 28.02 21.44 -8.80
N PRO A 62 29.34 21.70 -8.81
CA PRO A 62 29.92 22.79 -8.04
C PRO A 62 29.29 24.12 -8.46
N ASN A 63 28.78 24.90 -7.48
CA ASN A 63 28.11 26.21 -7.60
C ASN A 63 26.58 26.23 -7.84
N TYR A 64 25.85 25.11 -7.74
CA TYR A 64 24.39 25.14 -7.92
C TYR A 64 23.62 26.00 -6.89
N LYS A 65 24.14 26.17 -5.66
CA LYS A 65 23.48 26.91 -4.58
C LYS A 65 23.52 28.44 -4.69
N ASN A 66 24.18 29.01 -5.71
CA ASN A 66 24.47 30.45 -5.76
C ASN A 66 23.41 31.31 -6.48
N GLU A 67 22.27 30.75 -6.92
CA GLU A 67 21.24 31.53 -7.63
C GLU A 67 20.09 32.04 -6.73
N ASN A 68 19.98 31.60 -5.48
CA ASN A 68 18.84 31.95 -4.61
C ASN A 68 19.16 32.65 -3.27
N LYS A 69 20.40 33.10 -3.01
CA LYS A 69 20.66 33.92 -1.80
C LYS A 69 21.91 34.80 -1.90
N PHE A 70 21.68 36.11 -1.77
CA PHE A 70 22.63 37.19 -1.42
C PHE A 70 23.53 37.77 -2.51
N ILE A 71 23.04 38.88 -3.07
CA ILE A 71 23.87 40.06 -3.32
C ILE A 71 24.49 40.50 -1.99
N LEU A 72 25.80 40.29 -1.79
CA LEU A 72 26.66 41.28 -1.12
C LEU A 72 28.15 41.05 -1.41
N ASN A 73 28.75 42.08 -2.01
CA ASN A 73 30.17 42.44 -1.99
C ASN A 73 31.17 41.76 -2.96
N LYS A 74 31.15 42.27 -4.21
CA LYS A 74 32.23 43.02 -4.88
C LYS A 74 33.70 42.66 -4.52
N LYS A 75 34.49 42.49 -5.60
CA LYS A 75 35.98 42.62 -5.74
C LYS A 75 36.77 41.41 -5.17
N GLU A 76 37.64 40.67 -5.87
CA GLU A 76 38.58 41.00 -6.94
C GLU A 76 39.04 39.75 -7.74
N VAL A 77 39.32 39.98 -9.03
CA VAL A 77 40.37 39.35 -9.85
C VAL A 77 40.29 37.84 -10.13
N MET A 78 39.63 37.58 -11.26
CA MET A 78 39.98 36.55 -12.23
C MET A 78 41.39 36.81 -12.79
N LYS A 79 42.30 35.82 -12.77
CA LYS A 79 43.39 35.73 -13.78
C LYS A 79 43.97 34.31 -13.93
N SER A 80 43.91 33.88 -15.19
CA SER A 80 44.75 32.91 -15.92
C SER A 80 44.80 31.44 -15.51
N ALA A 81 44.18 30.60 -16.34
CA ALA A 81 44.49 29.18 -16.49
C ALA A 81 45.77 28.97 -17.35
N PRO A 82 46.60 27.95 -17.08
CA PRO A 82 47.60 27.49 -18.04
C PRO A 82 47.24 26.13 -18.66
N VAL A 83 47.42 26.07 -19.98
CA VAL A 83 47.47 24.88 -20.82
C VAL A 83 48.66 23.99 -20.41
N TYR A 84 48.44 22.68 -20.23
CA TYR A 84 49.49 21.72 -19.84
C TYR A 84 49.93 20.86 -21.04
N ASN A 85 51.18 21.00 -21.44
CA ASN A 85 51.86 20.16 -22.43
C ASN A 85 52.71 19.11 -21.71
N SER A 86 52.60 17.86 -22.15
CA SER A 86 53.30 16.68 -21.64
C SER A 86 54.72 16.59 -22.17
N ASN A 87 55.72 16.77 -21.28
CA ASN A 87 57.02 16.10 -21.39
C ASN A 87 57.66 15.98 -20.00
N SER A 88 58.16 14.79 -19.71
CA SER A 88 58.48 14.22 -18.40
C SER A 88 59.53 14.98 -17.59
N ARG A 89 59.12 15.41 -16.39
CA ARG A 89 60.00 15.65 -15.24
C ARG A 89 59.29 15.10 -14.00
N LEU A 90 60.02 14.29 -13.22
CA LEU A 90 59.57 13.70 -11.96
C LEU A 90 58.97 14.81 -11.08
N LEU A 91 57.65 14.88 -11.03
CA LEU A 91 56.93 15.92 -10.30
C LEU A 91 57.04 15.56 -8.82
N LYS A 92 57.92 16.26 -8.08
CA LYS A 92 57.91 16.19 -6.62
C LYS A 92 56.47 16.44 -6.17
N PRO A 93 55.85 15.55 -5.39
CA PRO A 93 54.44 15.68 -5.04
C PRO A 93 54.23 17.07 -4.43
N SER A 94 53.42 17.88 -5.09
CA SER A 94 53.00 19.16 -4.52
C SER A 94 52.18 18.86 -3.26
N GLY A 95 52.24 19.73 -2.26
CA GLY A 95 51.60 19.50 -0.95
C GLY A 95 50.12 19.11 -1.04
N VAL A 96 49.44 19.48 -2.13
CA VAL A 96 48.04 19.13 -2.42
C VAL A 96 47.85 17.62 -2.62
N PHE A 97 48.79 16.91 -3.26
CA PHE A 97 48.72 15.46 -3.44
C PHE A 97 48.87 14.69 -2.12
N MET A 98 49.66 15.19 -1.17
CA MET A 98 49.77 14.57 0.15
C MET A 98 48.47 14.69 0.97
N VAL A 99 47.79 15.84 0.87
CA VAL A 99 46.51 16.05 1.55
C VAL A 99 45.43 15.12 0.98
N ALA A 100 45.34 14.99 -0.34
CA ALA A 100 44.40 14.08 -0.99
C ALA A 100 44.64 12.60 -0.62
N ALA A 101 45.91 12.17 -0.61
CA ALA A 101 46.28 10.81 -0.18
C ALA A 101 45.93 10.56 1.29
N GLY A 102 46.12 11.56 2.17
CA GLY A 102 45.73 11.48 3.57
C GLY A 102 44.21 11.32 3.77
N ILE A 103 43.40 12.05 3.02
CA ILE A 103 41.94 11.96 3.09
C ILE A 103 41.46 10.58 2.59
N ILE A 104 42.02 10.06 1.49
CA ILE A 104 41.67 8.73 0.96
C ILE A 104 42.02 7.64 1.98
N ILE A 105 43.17 7.70 2.64
CA ILE A 105 43.56 6.74 3.68
C ILE A 105 42.65 6.86 4.92
N MET A 106 42.23 8.08 5.29
CA MET A 106 41.29 8.29 6.39
C MET A 106 39.90 7.70 6.08
N LEU A 107 39.42 7.85 4.84
CA LEU A 107 38.16 7.23 4.41
C LEU A 107 38.26 5.70 4.36
N PHE A 108 39.40 5.14 3.92
CA PHE A 108 39.63 3.70 3.89
C PHE A 108 39.69 3.08 5.29
N THR A 109 40.30 3.78 6.26
CA THR A 109 40.35 3.34 7.65
C THR A 109 38.98 3.39 8.33
N ILE A 110 38.17 4.43 8.06
CA ILE A 110 36.77 4.48 8.51
C ILE A 110 35.95 3.32 7.90
N HIS A 111 36.15 3.02 6.61
CA HIS A 111 35.48 1.90 5.94
C HIS A 111 35.82 0.53 6.56
N PHE A 112 37.09 0.32 6.93
CA PHE A 112 37.54 -0.90 7.61
C PHE A 112 37.02 -1.02 9.05
N ILE A 113 36.92 0.10 9.78
CA ILE A 113 36.27 0.11 11.10
C ILE A 113 34.78 -0.26 10.96
N PHE A 114 34.11 0.24 9.92
CA PHE A 114 32.70 -0.07 9.66
C PHE A 114 32.47 -1.52 9.22
N LEU A 115 33.41 -2.12 8.46
CA LEU A 115 33.38 -3.55 8.10
C LEU A 115 33.72 -4.46 9.29
N GLY A 116 34.70 -4.08 10.12
CA GLY A 116 35.12 -4.84 11.30
C GLY A 116 34.11 -4.81 12.44
N ASN A 117 33.27 -3.78 12.52
CA ASN A 117 32.21 -3.66 13.52
C ASN A 117 30.86 -4.26 13.11
N ARG A 118 30.78 -5.10 12.06
CA ARG A 118 29.68 -6.09 11.95
C ARG A 118 29.86 -7.20 12.98
N SER A 119 29.96 -6.81 14.26
CA SER A 119 29.59 -7.68 15.37
C SER A 119 28.20 -8.17 15.06
N SER A 120 28.03 -9.48 15.00
CA SER A 120 26.76 -10.15 14.78
C SER A 120 25.66 -9.37 15.48
N VAL A 121 24.66 -8.90 14.71
CA VAL A 121 23.33 -8.71 15.28
C VAL A 121 22.92 -10.10 15.72
N LYS A 122 23.31 -10.49 16.93
CA LYS A 122 22.63 -11.57 17.64
C LYS A 122 21.21 -11.06 17.64
N ASN A 123 20.31 -11.78 16.94
CA ASN A 123 18.89 -11.58 17.08
C ASN A 123 18.67 -11.31 18.56
N ALA A 124 18.29 -10.08 18.91
CA ALA A 124 17.82 -9.83 20.25
C ALA A 124 16.78 -10.93 20.44
N SER A 125 16.98 -11.78 21.44
CA SER A 125 15.91 -12.68 21.85
C SER A 125 14.75 -11.72 22.12
N VAL A 126 13.81 -11.67 21.17
CA VAL A 126 12.53 -11.02 21.40
C VAL A 126 11.92 -11.95 22.42
N ASN A 127 12.25 -11.71 23.69
CA ASN A 127 11.59 -12.41 24.77
C ASN A 127 10.13 -12.07 24.53
N PRO A 128 9.27 -13.06 24.26
CA PRO A 128 7.87 -12.78 23.99
C PRO A 128 7.38 -11.96 25.18
N ILE A 129 6.81 -10.79 24.89
CA ILE A 129 6.22 -9.95 25.91
C ILE A 129 5.14 -10.83 26.54
N LYS A 130 5.38 -11.30 27.76
CA LYS A 130 4.47 -12.19 28.47
C LYS A 130 3.34 -11.33 29.04
N ILE A 131 2.47 -10.88 28.15
CA ILE A 131 1.14 -10.40 28.50
C ILE A 131 0.40 -11.68 28.89
N SER A 132 0.08 -11.82 30.17
CA SER A 132 -0.66 -12.94 30.77
C SER A 132 -1.36 -13.87 29.75
N GLU A 133 -0.87 -15.11 29.65
CA GLU A 133 -1.46 -16.24 28.89
C GLU A 133 -1.52 -16.16 27.36
N LYS A 134 -1.06 -15.09 26.69
CA LYS A 134 -1.08 -15.01 25.22
C LYS A 134 0.29 -15.32 24.59
N ASN A 135 0.35 -16.35 23.76
CA ASN A 135 1.54 -16.72 22.97
C ASN A 135 1.56 -15.92 21.66
N ILE A 136 2.60 -15.12 21.44
CA ILE A 136 2.74 -14.29 20.23
C ILE A 136 3.98 -14.75 19.47
N ASP A 137 3.82 -15.05 18.18
CA ASP A 137 4.91 -15.44 17.29
C ASP A 137 4.70 -14.88 15.86
N LYS A 138 5.49 -15.36 14.89
CA LYS A 138 5.42 -14.90 13.50
C LYS A 138 4.12 -15.28 12.78
N SER A 139 3.43 -16.30 13.26
CA SER A 139 2.14 -16.76 12.72
C SER A 139 0.97 -15.97 13.28
N GLY A 140 1.11 -15.31 14.43
CA GLY A 140 0.06 -14.49 14.99
C GLY A 140 0.02 -14.44 16.51
N ILE A 141 -1.18 -14.25 17.04
CA ILE A 141 -1.48 -14.13 18.47
C ILE A 141 -2.40 -15.29 18.88
N HIS A 142 -1.88 -16.20 19.69
CA HIS A 142 -2.54 -17.42 20.13
C HIS A 142 -2.89 -17.35 21.62
N GLY A 143 -4.17 -17.54 21.97
CA GLY A 143 -4.60 -17.67 23.36
C GLY A 143 -5.83 -18.56 23.48
N ASP A 144 -6.20 -18.94 24.70
CA ASP A 144 -7.24 -19.93 25.00
C ASP A 144 -8.68 -19.53 24.59
N GLY A 145 -8.87 -18.30 24.12
CA GLY A 145 -10.17 -17.83 23.65
C GLY A 145 -10.14 -16.98 22.39
N ILE A 146 -9.01 -16.38 22.02
CA ILE A 146 -8.90 -15.56 20.80
C ILE A 146 -7.59 -15.91 20.11
N ASN A 147 -7.70 -16.41 18.89
CA ASN A 147 -6.62 -16.57 17.94
C ASN A 147 -6.71 -15.50 16.84
N ILE A 148 -5.57 -14.93 16.45
CA ILE A 148 -5.43 -14.00 15.33
C ILE A 148 -4.25 -14.46 14.49
N ASP A 149 -4.46 -14.84 13.24
CA ASP A 149 -3.42 -15.30 12.33
C ASP A 149 -3.72 -14.87 10.88
N LYS A 150 -3.03 -15.48 9.90
CA LYS A 150 -3.20 -15.20 8.47
C LYS A 150 -4.60 -15.52 7.94
N ASP A 151 -5.33 -16.42 8.60
CA ASP A 151 -6.66 -16.86 8.22
C ASP A 151 -7.74 -16.00 8.90
N GLY A 152 -7.34 -15.07 9.78
CA GLY A 152 -8.21 -14.05 10.36
C GLY A 152 -8.27 -14.10 11.88
N ILE A 153 -9.46 -13.93 12.45
CA ILE A 153 -9.71 -13.89 13.90
C ILE A 153 -10.70 -15.00 14.26
N SER A 154 -10.32 -15.87 15.20
CA SER A 154 -11.18 -16.93 15.70
C SER A 154 -11.31 -16.87 17.21
N MET A 155 -12.52 -17.08 17.70
CA MET A 155 -12.85 -17.37 19.09
C MET A 155 -13.90 -18.50 19.13
N PRO A 156 -14.13 -19.15 20.28
CA PRO A 156 -15.24 -20.09 20.40
C PRO A 156 -16.57 -19.45 19.94
N GLY A 157 -17.21 -20.08 18.95
CA GLY A 157 -18.49 -19.63 18.41
C GLY A 157 -18.44 -18.43 17.45
N LEU A 158 -17.25 -17.89 17.10
CA LEU A 158 -17.11 -16.82 16.11
C LEU A 158 -15.80 -16.92 15.33
N ASN A 159 -15.91 -16.87 14.01
CA ASN A 159 -14.80 -16.84 13.07
C ASN A 159 -14.95 -15.63 12.13
N ILE A 160 -13.85 -14.92 11.87
CA ILE A 160 -13.79 -13.77 10.97
C ILE A 160 -12.61 -13.99 10.03
N ASN A 161 -12.84 -14.04 8.73
CA ASN A 161 -11.82 -14.26 7.71
C ASN A 161 -12.15 -13.48 6.41
N ASP A 162 -11.39 -13.74 5.35
CA ASP A 162 -11.63 -13.13 4.04
C ASP A 162 -12.97 -13.53 3.40
N ASP A 163 -13.51 -14.71 3.76
CA ASP A 163 -14.83 -15.16 3.31
C ASP A 163 -15.97 -14.45 4.07
N GLY A 164 -15.71 -13.94 5.28
CA GLY A 164 -16.62 -13.09 6.05
C GLY A 164 -16.66 -13.42 7.54
N ILE A 165 -17.86 -13.42 8.13
CA ILE A 165 -18.07 -13.63 9.57
C ILE A 165 -19.01 -14.82 9.76
N SER A 166 -18.56 -15.85 10.47
CA SER A 166 -19.38 -16.99 10.87
C SER A 166 -19.47 -17.08 12.39
N ALA A 167 -20.70 -17.01 12.90
CA ALA A 167 -21.07 -17.42 14.25
C ALA A 167 -21.85 -18.74 14.18
N GLU A 168 -22.11 -19.39 15.33
CA GLU A 168 -22.78 -20.70 15.40
C GLU A 168 -24.02 -20.83 14.48
N ASP A 169 -24.91 -19.83 14.51
CA ASP A 169 -26.17 -19.86 13.76
C ASP A 169 -26.24 -18.84 12.62
N VAL A 170 -25.20 -18.02 12.42
CA VAL A 170 -25.25 -16.92 11.45
C VAL A 170 -23.96 -16.85 10.67
N ASN A 171 -24.06 -16.91 9.34
CA ASN A 171 -22.95 -16.70 8.42
C ASN A 171 -23.18 -15.45 7.56
N ILE A 172 -22.16 -14.61 7.46
CA ILE A 172 -22.11 -13.41 6.63
C ILE A 172 -20.95 -13.61 5.65
N ASP A 173 -21.25 -13.65 4.37
CA ASP A 173 -20.24 -13.81 3.30
C ASP A 173 -20.59 -12.97 2.07
N SER A 174 -19.86 -13.18 0.97
CA SER A 174 -20.08 -12.48 -0.31
C SER A 174 -21.45 -12.75 -0.95
N ASN A 175 -22.13 -13.83 -0.57
CA ASN A 175 -23.50 -14.16 -1.00
C ASN A 175 -24.57 -13.57 -0.07
N GLY A 176 -24.18 -12.90 1.01
CA GLY A 176 -25.07 -12.20 1.93
C GLY A 176 -25.08 -12.80 3.33
N ILE A 177 -26.26 -12.87 3.96
CA ILE A 177 -26.42 -13.32 5.36
C ILE A 177 -27.33 -14.53 5.40
N SER A 178 -26.92 -15.58 6.09
CA SER A 178 -27.71 -16.78 6.30
C SER A 178 -27.72 -17.21 7.75
N GLY A 179 -28.85 -17.75 8.18
CA GLY A 179 -28.98 -18.49 9.42
C GLY A 179 -29.97 -19.64 9.23
N PRO A 180 -30.35 -20.35 10.30
CA PRO A 180 -31.20 -21.54 10.20
C PRO A 180 -32.57 -21.24 9.58
N ASP A 181 -33.16 -20.09 9.92
CA ASP A 181 -34.54 -19.73 9.52
C ASP A 181 -34.60 -18.54 8.57
N PHE A 182 -33.46 -18.05 8.09
CA PHE A 182 -33.43 -16.91 7.19
C PHE A 182 -32.25 -16.93 6.22
N LYS A 183 -32.46 -16.34 5.05
CA LYS A 183 -31.41 -16.03 4.08
C LYS A 183 -31.68 -14.68 3.44
N ILE A 184 -30.63 -13.88 3.32
CA ILE A 184 -30.60 -12.60 2.64
C ILE A 184 -29.49 -12.72 1.59
N ASP A 185 -29.83 -12.68 0.32
CA ASP A 185 -28.89 -12.75 -0.79
C ASP A 185 -29.28 -11.76 -1.91
N ASP A 186 -28.61 -11.86 -3.05
CA ASP A 186 -28.88 -11.09 -4.26
C ASP A 186 -30.29 -11.30 -4.83
N LYS A 187 -30.96 -12.40 -4.46
CA LYS A 187 -32.34 -12.71 -4.87
C LYS A 187 -33.37 -12.19 -3.87
N GLY A 188 -32.93 -11.57 -2.77
CA GLY A 188 -33.78 -10.95 -1.76
C GLY A 188 -33.75 -11.68 -0.42
N ILE A 189 -34.90 -11.72 0.26
CA ILE A 189 -35.03 -12.24 1.62
C ILE A 189 -35.92 -13.46 1.61
N SER A 190 -35.50 -14.54 2.27
CA SER A 190 -36.31 -15.73 2.43
C SER A 190 -36.24 -16.29 3.84
N THR A 191 -37.36 -16.85 4.27
CA THR A 191 -37.51 -17.76 5.41
C THR A 191 -38.17 -19.04 4.90
N PRO A 192 -38.39 -20.09 5.73
CA PRO A 192 -39.09 -21.29 5.28
C PRO A 192 -40.47 -21.02 4.66
N ASP A 193 -41.19 -20.02 5.17
CA ASP A 193 -42.57 -19.74 4.78
C ASP A 193 -42.74 -18.48 3.92
N MET A 194 -41.74 -17.59 3.90
CA MET A 194 -41.84 -16.29 3.23
C MET A 194 -40.69 -16.07 2.24
N LYS A 195 -40.99 -15.44 1.09
CA LYS A 195 -40.01 -14.97 0.12
C LYS A 195 -40.34 -13.54 -0.28
N ILE A 196 -39.31 -12.72 -0.38
CA ILE A 196 -39.35 -11.34 -0.84
C ILE A 196 -38.27 -11.19 -1.90
N ASN A 197 -38.65 -10.95 -3.15
CA ASN A 197 -37.74 -10.81 -4.28
C ASN A 197 -38.31 -9.80 -5.30
N ASP A 198 -37.70 -9.73 -6.48
CA ASP A 198 -38.17 -8.86 -7.58
C ASP A 198 -39.57 -9.24 -8.09
N ASP A 199 -40.05 -10.47 -7.85
CA ASP A 199 -41.42 -10.90 -8.18
C ASP A 199 -42.44 -10.48 -7.09
N GLY A 200 -41.98 -9.85 -6.00
CA GLY A 200 -42.80 -9.36 -4.90
C GLY A 200 -42.70 -10.19 -3.61
N ILE A 201 -43.80 -10.33 -2.90
CA ILE A 201 -43.88 -11.01 -1.58
C ILE A 201 -44.77 -12.24 -1.71
N GLN A 202 -44.23 -13.40 -1.31
CA GLN A 202 -44.97 -14.64 -1.20
C GLN A 202 -44.89 -15.15 0.25
N ALA A 203 -46.04 -15.34 0.87
CA ALA A 203 -46.21 -15.96 2.19
C ALA A 203 -47.35 -17.00 2.13
N PRO A 204 -47.59 -17.80 3.18
CA PRO A 204 -48.66 -18.79 3.16
C PRO A 204 -50.02 -18.12 2.98
N GLY A 205 -50.66 -18.39 1.83
CA GLY A 205 -51.94 -17.78 1.49
C GLY A 205 -51.88 -16.28 1.17
N ILE A 206 -50.71 -15.69 0.94
CA ILE A 206 -50.61 -14.28 0.54
C ILE A 206 -49.61 -14.18 -0.62
N LYS A 207 -50.03 -13.52 -1.70
CA LYS A 207 -49.15 -13.12 -2.80
C LYS A 207 -49.34 -11.63 -3.06
N ILE A 208 -48.24 -10.90 -3.17
CA ILE A 208 -48.20 -9.51 -3.59
C ILE A 208 -47.20 -9.45 -4.74
N ASP A 209 -47.66 -9.06 -5.92
CA ASP A 209 -46.82 -8.90 -7.12
C ASP A 209 -47.34 -7.73 -7.99
N ASP A 210 -46.79 -7.56 -9.19
CA ASP A 210 -47.21 -6.52 -10.14
C ASP A 210 -48.67 -6.63 -10.59
N ASN A 211 -49.33 -7.78 -10.38
CA ASN A 211 -50.76 -7.97 -10.64
C ASN A 211 -51.64 -7.64 -9.43
N GLY A 212 -51.04 -7.20 -8.31
CA GLY A 212 -51.73 -6.78 -7.10
C GLY A 212 -51.61 -7.77 -5.93
N ILE A 213 -52.67 -7.89 -5.12
CA ILE A 213 -52.69 -8.66 -3.87
C ILE A 213 -53.68 -9.81 -3.99
N SER A 214 -53.24 -11.02 -3.65
CA SER A 214 -54.08 -12.22 -3.60
C SER A 214 -53.97 -12.89 -2.23
N MET A 215 -55.14 -13.17 -1.64
CA MET A 215 -55.31 -13.91 -0.40
C MET A 215 -56.52 -14.87 -0.55
N PRO A 216 -56.68 -15.91 0.29
CA PRO A 216 -57.87 -16.74 0.30
C PRO A 216 -59.16 -15.92 0.32
N GLY A 217 -59.91 -15.99 -0.77
CA GLY A 217 -61.17 -15.27 -0.92
C GLY A 217 -61.05 -13.76 -1.12
N ILE A 218 -59.86 -13.18 -1.31
CA ILE A 218 -59.72 -11.76 -1.61
C ILE A 218 -58.69 -11.59 -2.73
N LYS A 219 -59.09 -10.86 -3.78
CA LYS A 219 -58.18 -10.42 -4.85
C LYS A 219 -58.30 -8.91 -5.02
N ILE A 220 -57.16 -8.24 -5.11
CA ILE A 220 -57.04 -6.82 -5.42
C ILE A 220 -56.13 -6.71 -6.63
N ASP A 221 -56.63 -6.16 -7.73
CA ASP A 221 -55.86 -5.92 -8.95
C ASP A 221 -56.34 -4.64 -9.65
N ASP A 222 -55.83 -4.34 -10.84
CA ASP A 222 -56.21 -3.15 -11.62
C ASP A 222 -57.72 -3.09 -11.98
N ASN A 223 -58.45 -4.20 -11.86
CA ASN A 223 -59.90 -4.25 -12.06
C ASN A 223 -60.69 -3.98 -10.77
N GLY A 224 -60.02 -3.79 -9.64
CA GLY A 224 -60.61 -3.47 -8.34
C GLY A 224 -60.47 -4.61 -7.31
N ILE A 225 -61.48 -4.77 -6.44
CA ILE A 225 -61.48 -5.71 -5.32
C ILE A 225 -62.55 -6.78 -5.54
N SER A 226 -62.19 -8.06 -5.39
CA SER A 226 -63.12 -9.18 -5.44
C SER A 226 -63.01 -10.02 -4.17
N MET A 227 -64.16 -10.31 -3.57
CA MET A 227 -64.31 -11.23 -2.44
C MET A 227 -65.64 -12.01 -2.56
N PRO A 228 -65.87 -13.12 -1.83
CA PRO A 228 -67.13 -13.84 -1.87
C PRO A 228 -68.35 -12.92 -1.69
N GLY A 229 -69.26 -12.93 -2.66
CA GLY A 229 -70.48 -12.14 -2.65
C GLY A 229 -70.31 -10.64 -2.93
N ILE A 230 -69.09 -10.10 -3.06
CA ILE A 230 -68.85 -8.67 -3.26
C ILE A 230 -67.79 -8.44 -4.34
N LYS A 231 -68.10 -7.56 -5.31
CA LYS A 231 -67.14 -7.03 -6.27
C LYS A 231 -67.18 -5.50 -6.27
N ILE A 232 -66.01 -4.87 -6.18
CA ILE A 232 -65.83 -3.43 -6.27
C ILE A 232 -64.97 -3.16 -7.51
N ASP A 233 -65.50 -2.41 -8.46
CA ASP A 233 -64.78 -2.01 -9.68
C ASP A 233 -65.08 -0.54 -10.01
N LYS A 234 -64.59 -0.06 -11.16
CA LYS A 234 -64.83 1.31 -11.65
C LYS A 234 -66.31 1.69 -11.77
N ASP A 235 -67.21 0.71 -11.83
CA ASP A 235 -68.66 0.92 -11.94
C ASP A 235 -69.36 0.94 -10.57
N GLY A 236 -68.61 0.81 -9.45
CA GLY A 236 -69.11 0.84 -8.08
C GLY A 236 -69.10 -0.54 -7.39
N VAL A 237 -70.03 -0.76 -6.46
CA VAL A 237 -70.13 -1.99 -5.66
C VAL A 237 -71.25 -2.89 -6.20
N LYS A 238 -70.94 -4.16 -6.46
CA LYS A 238 -71.86 -5.22 -6.88
C LYS A 238 -71.92 -6.31 -5.79
N ILE A 239 -73.13 -6.72 -5.42
CA ILE A 239 -73.40 -7.74 -4.39
C ILE A 239 -74.17 -8.89 -5.05
N ASN A 240 -73.70 -10.13 -4.88
CA ASN A 240 -74.26 -11.34 -5.50
C ASN A 240 -74.88 -12.28 -4.46
#